data_AF-A0A8T4RBG4-F1
#
_entry.id   AF-A0A8T4RBG4-F1
#
_cell.length_a   1.000
_cell.length_b   1.000
_cell.length_c   1.000
_cell.angle_alpha   90.00
_cell.angle_beta   90.00
_cell.angle_gamma   90.00
#
_symmetry.space_group_name_H-M   'P 1'
#
loop_
_entity.id
_entity.type
_entity.pdbx_description
1 polymer ?
#
loop_
_entity_poly.entity_id
_entity_poly.type
_entity_poly.pdbx_seq_one_letter_code
_entity_poly.pdbx_strand_id
1 'polypeptide(L)'
;MAQKISEETVKLIESLYAQDISSQEIVQRTNVSKTTVYNNTKLKERGFSSGTEYKQYLSQKKGFDSINESEKYLAQERGFSTRTEYELNLVKTNGFVSYADYKKHLAHEKGFASITEYHTYLAQERQQRPENKSLSNLINNRLKELNKTQLWLAGELGVTPQAVCKYAKGTSIPKNDILTNLFSVLKVSYNTIDDLIE
;
A
#
# COMPACT_ATOMS: atom_id res chain seq x y z
N MET A 1 0.10 -1.08 0.50
CA MET A 1 -0.41 -1.37 -0.85
C MET A 1 -1.67 -0.55 -1.02
N ALA A 2 -1.66 0.38 -1.99
CA ALA A 2 -2.83 1.17 -2.31
C ALA A 2 -3.97 0.23 -2.71
N GLN A 3 -5.20 0.51 -2.28
CA GLN A 3 -6.40 -0.15 -2.82
C GLN A 3 -6.33 0.01 -4.35
N LYS A 4 -6.21 -1.11 -5.07
CA LYS A 4 -6.31 -1.12 -6.52
C LYS A 4 -7.78 -0.84 -6.80
N ILE A 5 -8.10 0.38 -7.22
CA ILE A 5 -9.47 0.75 -7.58
C ILE A 5 -9.90 -0.07 -8.79
N SER A 6 -11.19 -0.40 -8.89
CA SER A 6 -11.69 -1.21 -10.01
C SER A 6 -11.43 -0.51 -11.34
N GLU A 7 -11.28 -1.29 -12.42
CA GLU A 7 -11.12 -0.73 -13.77
C GLU A 7 -12.30 0.16 -14.17
N GLU A 8 -13.51 -0.18 -13.72
CA GLU A 8 -14.70 0.66 -13.89
C GLU A 8 -14.56 2.01 -13.21
N THR A 9 -14.02 2.04 -11.98
CA THR A 9 -13.77 3.29 -11.25
C THR A 9 -12.72 4.14 -11.96
N VAL A 10 -11.68 3.51 -12.53
CA VAL A 10 -10.67 4.22 -13.34
C VAL A 10 -11.31 4.88 -14.56
N LYS A 11 -12.11 4.12 -15.33
CA LYS A 11 -12.84 4.64 -16.51
C LYS A 11 -13.79 5.78 -16.13
N LEU A 12 -14.47 5.67 -14.98
CA LEU A 12 -15.33 6.73 -14.49
C LEU A 12 -14.54 8.02 -14.14
N ILE A 13 -13.40 7.89 -13.45
CA ILE A 13 -12.52 9.04 -13.16
C ILE A 13 -12.06 9.72 -14.45
N GLU A 14 -11.59 8.95 -15.44
CA GLU A 14 -11.09 9.46 -16.71
C GLU A 14 -12.18 10.19 -17.51
N SER A 15 -13.38 9.60 -17.59
CA SER A 15 -14.53 10.20 -18.30
C SER A 15 -15.05 11.48 -17.64
N LEU A 16 -15.08 11.54 -16.30
CA LEU A 16 -15.48 12.75 -15.58
C LEU A 16 -14.43 13.86 -15.78
N TYR A 17 -13.15 13.51 -15.76
CA TYR A 17 -12.08 14.47 -15.97
C TYR A 17 -12.07 15.03 -17.40
N ALA A 18 -12.36 14.20 -18.41
CA ALA A 18 -12.52 14.64 -19.81
C ALA A 18 -13.72 15.60 -20.02
N GLN A 19 -14.67 15.64 -19.08
CA GLN A 19 -15.79 16.59 -19.05
C GLN A 19 -15.45 17.87 -18.26
N ASP A 20 -14.17 18.14 -18.01
CA ASP A 20 -13.67 19.27 -17.23
C ASP A 20 -14.22 19.35 -15.79
N ILE A 21 -14.69 18.21 -15.25
CA ILE A 21 -15.15 18.14 -13.86
C ILE A 21 -13.94 18.30 -12.93
N SER A 22 -14.08 19.18 -11.93
CA SER A 22 -13.00 19.45 -10.98
C SER A 22 -12.60 18.18 -10.21
N SER A 23 -11.31 18.05 -9.88
CA SER A 23 -10.82 16.88 -9.15
C SER A 23 -11.51 16.67 -7.80
N GLN A 24 -12.01 17.74 -7.16
CA GLN A 24 -12.73 17.64 -5.90
C GLN A 24 -14.13 17.04 -6.10
N GLU A 25 -14.81 17.43 -7.17
CA GLU A 25 -16.10 16.86 -7.54
C GLU A 25 -15.97 15.37 -7.95
N ILE A 26 -14.90 15.02 -8.67
CA ILE A 26 -14.60 13.61 -9.01
C ILE A 26 -14.40 12.77 -7.75
N VAL A 27 -13.68 13.28 -6.74
CA VAL A 27 -13.50 12.61 -5.44
C VAL A 27 -14.85 12.29 -4.80
N GLN A 28 -15.78 13.25 -4.79
CA GLN A 28 -17.10 13.04 -4.20
C GLN A 28 -17.92 11.99 -4.97
N ARG A 29 -17.91 12.03 -6.31
CA ARG A 29 -18.69 11.12 -7.15
C ARG A 29 -18.16 9.69 -7.17
N THR A 30 -16.84 9.52 -7.04
CA THR A 30 -16.18 8.22 -7.15
C THR A 30 -15.81 7.63 -5.79
N ASN A 31 -15.93 8.42 -4.72
CA ASN A 31 -15.53 8.06 -3.36
C ASN A 31 -14.07 7.55 -3.28
N VAL A 32 -13.18 8.08 -4.12
CA VAL A 32 -11.74 7.76 -4.12
C VAL A 32 -10.92 8.91 -3.57
N SER A 33 -9.67 8.64 -3.20
CA SER A 33 -8.78 9.69 -2.70
C SER A 33 -8.43 10.72 -3.79
N LYS A 34 -8.19 11.97 -3.39
CA LYS A 34 -7.69 13.03 -4.28
C LYS A 34 -6.42 12.63 -5.03
N THR A 35 -5.54 11.88 -4.37
CA THR A 35 -4.31 11.32 -4.97
C THR A 35 -4.64 10.33 -6.08
N THR A 36 -5.65 9.48 -5.88
CA THR A 36 -6.12 8.52 -6.89
C THR A 36 -6.64 9.24 -8.12
N VAL A 37 -7.47 10.28 -7.94
CA VAL A 37 -7.95 11.12 -9.05
C VAL A 37 -6.75 11.75 -9.79
N TYR A 38 -5.82 12.38 -9.07
CA TYR A 38 -4.66 13.02 -9.68
C TYR A 38 -3.79 12.04 -10.49
N ASN A 39 -3.54 10.85 -9.95
CA ASN A 39 -2.73 9.82 -10.61
C ASN A 39 -3.37 9.33 -11.92
N ASN A 40 -4.70 9.18 -11.96
CA ASN A 40 -5.43 8.70 -13.14
C ASN A 40 -5.86 9.81 -14.11
N THR A 41 -5.47 11.07 -13.86
CA THR A 41 -5.83 12.22 -14.70
C THR A 41 -4.56 12.99 -15.08
N LYS A 42 -4.29 14.12 -14.42
CA LYS A 42 -3.17 15.03 -14.67
C LYS A 42 -1.81 14.35 -14.76
N LEU A 43 -1.59 13.34 -13.93
CA LEU A 43 -0.30 12.64 -13.90
C LEU A 43 -0.11 11.77 -15.16
N LYS A 44 -1.17 11.07 -15.58
CA LYS A 44 -1.20 10.25 -16.79
C LYS A 44 -1.12 11.11 -18.05
N GLU A 45 -1.81 12.26 -18.09
CA GLU A 45 -1.67 13.25 -19.18
C GLU A 45 -0.24 13.76 -19.36
N ARG A 46 0.53 13.81 -18.26
CA ARG A 46 1.94 14.19 -18.28
C ARG A 46 2.88 13.03 -18.65
N GLY A 47 2.33 11.87 -19.00
CA GLY A 47 3.10 10.70 -19.43
C GLY A 47 3.71 9.87 -18.30
N PHE A 48 3.29 10.05 -17.05
CA PHE A 48 3.81 9.29 -15.91
C PHE A 48 2.83 8.20 -15.47
N SER A 49 3.38 7.03 -15.14
CA SER A 49 2.64 5.85 -14.66
C SER A 49 2.36 5.88 -13.16
N SER A 50 3.12 6.66 -12.38
CA SER A 50 2.93 6.76 -10.94
C SER A 50 3.41 8.09 -10.34
N GLY A 51 2.84 8.47 -9.20
CA GLY A 51 3.30 9.63 -8.43
C GLY A 51 4.77 9.51 -7.99
N THR A 52 5.29 8.30 -7.79
CA THR A 52 6.70 8.07 -7.46
C THR A 52 7.60 8.37 -8.64
N GLU A 53 7.24 7.88 -9.84
CA GLU A 53 7.96 8.17 -11.07
C GLU A 53 8.00 9.69 -11.33
N TYR A 54 6.86 10.36 -11.18
CA TYR A 54 6.79 11.81 -11.33
C TYR A 54 7.65 12.55 -10.29
N LYS A 55 7.68 12.10 -9.03
CA LYS A 55 8.57 12.67 -8.00
C LYS A 55 10.04 12.46 -8.34
N GLN A 56 10.41 11.28 -8.82
CA GLN A 56 11.77 10.97 -9.27
C GLN A 56 12.18 11.89 -10.42
N TYR A 57 11.30 12.08 -11.42
CA TYR A 57 11.50 13.04 -12.50
C TYR A 57 11.72 14.47 -11.97
N LEU A 58 10.91 14.93 -11.00
CA LEU A 58 11.08 16.26 -10.41
C LEU A 58 12.41 16.41 -9.66
N SER A 59 12.86 15.36 -8.96
CA SER A 59 14.18 15.35 -8.29
C SER A 59 15.31 15.42 -9.32
N GLN A 60 15.25 14.62 -10.38
CA GLN A 60 16.23 14.63 -11.47
C GLN A 60 16.26 15.95 -12.23
N LYS A 61 15.10 16.56 -12.47
CA LYS A 61 15.00 17.89 -13.09
C LYS A 61 15.67 18.99 -12.24
N LYS A 62 15.79 18.77 -10.93
CA LYS A 62 16.50 19.65 -9.99
C LYS A 62 17.97 19.27 -9.81
N GLY A 63 18.48 18.28 -10.55
CA GLY A 63 19.88 17.86 -10.51
C GLY A 63 20.22 16.80 -9.47
N PHE A 64 19.22 16.12 -8.88
CA PHE A 64 19.46 15.03 -7.93
C PHE A 64 19.31 13.66 -8.61
N ASP A 65 20.14 12.69 -8.22
CA ASP A 65 20.08 11.34 -8.80
C ASP A 65 18.88 10.54 -8.28
N SER A 66 18.37 10.91 -7.10
CA SER A 66 17.23 10.23 -6.47
C SER A 66 16.33 11.13 -5.64
N ILE A 67 15.09 10.68 -5.41
CA ILE A 67 14.19 11.29 -4.42
C ILE A 67 14.89 11.41 -3.05
N ASN A 68 15.55 10.33 -2.58
CA ASN A 68 16.18 10.31 -1.26
C ASN A 68 17.28 11.36 -1.12
N GLU A 69 18.08 11.54 -2.17
CA GLU A 69 19.12 12.56 -2.19
C GLU A 69 18.51 13.97 -2.15
N SER A 70 17.48 14.22 -2.97
CA SER A 70 16.77 15.51 -2.96
C SER A 70 16.13 15.82 -1.60
N GLU A 71 15.58 14.82 -0.91
CA GLU A 71 14.98 14.98 0.41
C GLU A 71 16.04 15.18 1.50
N LYS A 72 17.19 14.50 1.41
CA LYS A 72 18.32 14.73 2.30
C LYS A 72 18.84 16.17 2.15
N TYR A 73 19.01 16.63 0.91
CA TYR A 73 19.42 18.01 0.63
C TYR A 73 18.42 19.02 1.23
N LEU A 74 17.11 18.83 1.06
CA LEU A 74 16.09 19.69 1.66
C LEU A 74 16.12 19.70 3.20
N ALA A 75 16.48 18.58 3.83
CA ALA A 75 16.68 18.54 5.28
C ALA A 75 17.93 19.35 5.69
N GLN A 76 19.02 19.23 4.94
CA GLN A 76 20.27 19.96 5.17
C GLN A 76 20.11 21.47 4.99
N GLU A 77 19.39 21.91 3.96
CA GLU A 77 19.00 23.33 3.78
C GLU A 77 18.22 23.89 4.96
N ARG A 78 17.52 23.03 5.72
CA ARG A 78 16.78 23.39 6.94
C ARG A 78 17.61 23.21 8.22
N GLY A 79 18.90 22.91 8.10
CA GLY A 79 19.81 22.75 9.24
C GLY A 79 19.84 21.36 9.87
N PHE A 80 19.30 20.34 9.20
CA PHE A 80 19.26 18.96 9.71
C PHE A 80 20.21 18.05 8.95
N SER A 81 20.89 17.15 9.65
CA SER A 81 21.87 16.25 9.02
C SER A 81 21.19 15.15 8.18
N THR A 82 19.95 14.80 8.55
CA THR A 82 19.18 13.75 7.88
C THR A 82 17.69 14.10 7.78
N ARG A 83 17.00 13.46 6.82
CA ARG A 83 15.53 13.50 6.72
C ARG A 83 14.86 13.05 8.01
N THR A 84 15.35 11.99 8.64
CA THR A 84 14.80 11.44 9.89
C THR A 84 14.87 12.44 11.04
N GLU A 85 15.98 13.16 11.14
CA GLU A 85 16.17 14.21 12.14
C GLU A 85 15.19 15.37 11.92
N TYR A 86 15.03 15.80 10.67
CA TYR A 86 14.05 16.82 10.30
C TYR A 86 12.62 16.38 10.64
N GLU A 87 12.23 15.14 10.31
CA GLU A 87 10.91 14.61 10.64
C GLU A 87 10.67 14.53 12.16
N LEU A 88 11.67 14.11 12.94
CA LEU A 88 11.58 14.10 14.39
C LEU A 88 11.43 15.51 14.95
N ASN A 89 12.13 16.50 14.37
CA ASN A 89 11.98 17.89 14.77
C ASN A 89 10.55 18.39 14.52
N LEU A 90 9.97 18.14 13.35
CA LEU A 90 8.57 18.48 13.07
C LEU A 90 7.59 17.87 14.07
N VAL A 91 7.79 16.61 14.44
CA VAL A 91 6.99 15.93 15.46
C VAL A 91 7.10 16.65 16.81
N LYS A 92 8.30 17.07 17.20
CA LYS A 92 8.54 17.85 18.42
C LYS A 92 7.93 19.26 18.37
N THR A 93 8.04 19.95 17.24
CA THR A 93 7.42 21.26 17.02
C THR A 93 5.89 21.17 17.13
N ASN A 94 5.31 20.04 16.75
CA ASN A 94 3.88 19.76 16.92
C ASN A 94 3.52 19.30 18.36
N GLY A 95 4.42 19.43 19.33
CA GLY A 95 4.17 19.18 20.75
C GLY A 95 4.36 17.73 21.20
N PHE A 96 4.89 16.85 20.35
CA PHE A 96 5.12 15.45 20.70
C PHE A 96 6.56 15.18 21.10
N VAL A 97 6.77 14.52 22.23
CA VAL A 97 8.12 14.19 22.73
C VAL A 97 8.84 13.21 21.79
N SER A 98 8.09 12.30 21.19
CA SER A 98 8.61 11.29 20.27
C SER A 98 7.64 10.94 19.14
N TYR A 99 8.16 10.24 18.13
CA TYR A 99 7.35 9.66 17.07
C TYR A 99 6.35 8.62 17.59
N ALA A 100 6.66 7.94 18.70
CA ALA A 100 5.76 6.98 19.33
C ALA A 100 4.54 7.70 19.95
N ASP A 101 4.78 8.82 20.63
CA ASP A 101 3.70 9.65 21.20
C ASP A 101 2.79 10.20 20.11
N TYR A 102 3.39 10.68 19.01
CA TYR A 102 2.64 11.15 17.85
C TYR A 102 1.76 10.03 17.24
N LYS A 103 2.30 8.82 17.06
CA LYS A 103 1.51 7.68 16.57
C LYS A 103 0.38 7.30 17.53
N LYS A 104 0.61 7.42 18.84
CA LYS A 104 -0.41 7.15 19.85
C LYS A 104 -1.53 8.19 19.78
N HIS A 105 -1.17 9.46 19.64
CA HIS A 105 -2.13 10.53 19.42
C HIS A 105 -2.98 10.30 18.17
N LEU A 106 -2.37 9.96 17.03
CA LEU A 106 -3.10 9.65 15.80
C LEU A 106 -4.07 8.47 15.96
N ALA A 107 -3.71 7.45 16.74
CA ALA A 107 -4.60 6.34 17.06
C ALA A 107 -5.80 6.82 17.90
N HIS A 108 -5.56 7.66 18.91
CA HIS A 108 -6.61 8.26 19.73
C HIS A 108 -7.54 9.19 18.96
N GLU A 109 -7.02 10.02 18.05
CA GLU A 109 -7.86 10.86 17.17
C GLU A 109 -8.78 10.04 16.28
N LYS A 110 -8.38 8.81 15.96
CA LYS A 110 -9.20 7.84 15.22
C LYS A 110 -10.14 7.02 16.10
N GLY A 111 -10.19 7.30 17.41
CA GLY A 111 -11.08 6.65 18.38
C GLY A 111 -10.53 5.37 19.01
N PHE A 112 -9.25 5.05 18.84
CA PHE A 112 -8.64 3.85 19.43
C PHE A 112 -7.95 4.19 20.76
N ALA A 113 -7.97 3.27 21.73
CA ALA A 113 -7.31 3.47 23.02
C ALA A 113 -5.78 3.26 22.94
N SER A 114 -5.29 2.62 21.88
CA SER A 114 -3.85 2.42 21.68
C SER A 114 -3.47 2.22 20.21
N ILE A 115 -2.18 2.37 19.92
CA ILE A 115 -1.60 2.03 18.61
C ILE A 115 -1.83 0.55 18.29
N THR A 116 -1.69 -0.33 19.28
CA THR A 116 -1.86 -1.78 19.10
C THR A 116 -3.29 -2.13 18.69
N GLU A 117 -4.28 -1.48 19.32
CA GLU A 117 -5.68 -1.64 18.98
C GLU A 117 -5.97 -1.14 17.56
N TYR A 118 -5.46 0.05 17.21
CA TYR A 118 -5.58 0.57 15.84
C TYR A 118 -4.95 -0.36 14.80
N HIS A 119 -3.78 -0.94 15.07
CA HIS A 119 -3.16 -1.91 14.18
C HIS A 119 -3.95 -3.22 14.06
N THR A 120 -4.58 -3.66 15.15
CA THR A 120 -5.45 -4.83 15.16
C THR A 120 -6.68 -4.59 14.31
N TYR A 121 -7.33 -3.44 14.46
CA TYR A 121 -8.44 -3.00 13.62
C TYR A 121 -8.07 -3.00 12.14
N LEU A 122 -6.95 -2.37 11.76
CA LEU A 122 -6.49 -2.36 10.36
C LEU A 122 -6.14 -3.77 9.83
N ALA A 123 -5.72 -4.69 10.70
CA ALA A 123 -5.47 -6.07 10.31
C ALA A 123 -6.79 -6.80 10.03
N GLN A 124 -7.79 -6.64 10.90
CA GLN A 124 -9.14 -7.19 10.72
C GLN A 124 -9.82 -6.63 9.48
N GLU A 125 -9.72 -5.32 9.25
CA GLU A 125 -10.25 -4.66 8.04
C GLU A 125 -9.64 -5.27 6.77
N ARG A 126 -8.33 -5.57 6.78
CA ARG A 126 -7.66 -6.27 5.68
C ARG A 126 -8.17 -7.70 5.49
N GLN A 127 -8.48 -8.42 6.56
CA GLN A 127 -9.03 -9.78 6.48
C GLN A 127 -10.42 -9.82 5.84
N GLN A 128 -11.20 -8.75 5.96
CA GLN A 128 -12.53 -8.66 5.36
C GLN A 128 -12.51 -8.37 3.85
N ARG A 129 -11.35 -8.03 3.29
CA ARG A 129 -11.22 -7.79 1.85
C ARG A 129 -11.42 -9.10 1.08
N PRO A 130 -12.23 -9.11 0.00
CA PRO A 130 -12.49 -10.33 -0.78
C PRO A 130 -11.21 -11.04 -1.22
N GLU A 131 -10.24 -10.29 -1.72
CA GLU A 131 -8.94 -10.76 -2.16
C GLU A 131 -8.21 -11.53 -1.05
N ASN A 132 -8.14 -10.92 0.14
CA ASN A 132 -7.45 -11.47 1.29
C ASN A 132 -8.17 -12.72 1.83
N LYS A 133 -9.51 -12.68 1.86
CA LYS A 133 -10.33 -13.79 2.33
C LYS A 133 -10.21 -14.99 1.41
N SER A 134 -10.37 -14.79 0.10
CA SER A 134 -10.24 -15.85 -0.91
C SER A 134 -8.84 -16.45 -0.88
N LEU A 135 -7.79 -15.63 -0.85
CA LEU A 135 -6.41 -16.12 -0.83
C LEU A 135 -6.09 -16.90 0.45
N SER A 136 -6.48 -16.38 1.62
CA SER A 136 -6.24 -17.07 2.89
C SER A 136 -6.95 -18.41 2.96
N ASN A 137 -8.21 -18.48 2.50
CA ASN A 137 -8.96 -19.73 2.41
C ASN A 137 -8.30 -20.72 1.45
N LEU A 138 -7.90 -20.28 0.26
CA LEU A 138 -7.18 -21.10 -0.70
C LEU A 138 -5.92 -21.71 -0.08
N ILE A 139 -5.08 -20.88 0.54
CA ILE A 139 -3.83 -21.34 1.17
C ILE A 139 -4.13 -22.40 2.24
N ASN A 140 -5.07 -22.12 3.14
CA ASN A 140 -5.37 -23.03 4.26
C ASN A 140 -5.97 -24.36 3.76
N ASN A 141 -6.88 -24.31 2.78
CA ASN A 141 -7.49 -25.51 2.20
C ASN A 141 -6.47 -26.37 1.46
N ARG A 142 -5.66 -25.76 0.59
CA ARG A 142 -4.65 -26.48 -0.20
C ARG A 142 -3.54 -27.06 0.67
N LEU A 143 -3.09 -26.34 1.71
CA LEU A 143 -2.13 -26.91 2.65
C LEU A 143 -2.70 -28.12 3.39
N LYS A 144 -3.99 -28.09 3.76
CA LYS A 144 -4.67 -29.23 4.39
C LYS A 144 -4.79 -30.41 3.42
N GLU A 145 -5.21 -30.18 2.19
CA GLU A 145 -5.35 -31.22 1.15
C GLU A 145 -4.01 -31.87 0.79
N LEU A 146 -2.94 -31.09 0.72
CA LEU A 146 -1.58 -31.56 0.45
C LEU A 146 -0.89 -32.16 1.67
N ASN A 147 -1.51 -32.10 2.86
CA ASN A 147 -0.93 -32.46 4.15
C ASN A 147 0.44 -31.75 4.38
N LYS A 148 0.48 -30.43 4.15
CA LYS A 148 1.67 -29.58 4.28
C LYS A 148 1.47 -28.48 5.31
N THR A 149 2.58 -27.92 5.78
CA THR A 149 2.60 -26.83 6.77
C THR A 149 2.90 -25.48 6.13
N GLN A 150 2.59 -24.39 6.83
CA GLN A 150 3.02 -23.04 6.42
C GLN A 150 4.55 -22.90 6.38
N LEU A 151 5.28 -23.65 7.21
CA LEU A 151 6.74 -23.68 7.18
C LEU A 151 7.27 -24.30 5.89
N TRP A 152 6.66 -25.40 5.44
CA TRP A 152 6.98 -26.00 4.14
C TRP A 152 6.73 -25.00 3.01
N LEU A 153 5.56 -24.35 2.99
CA LEU A 153 5.22 -23.35 1.98
C LEU A 153 6.21 -22.17 1.98
N ALA A 154 6.66 -21.72 3.16
CA ALA A 154 7.65 -20.66 3.25
C ALA A 154 8.98 -21.06 2.58
N GLY A 155 9.40 -22.32 2.77
CA GLY A 155 10.57 -22.90 2.11
C GLY A 155 10.44 -22.93 0.59
N GLU A 156 9.32 -23.43 0.07
CA GLU A 156 9.06 -23.49 -1.38
C GLU A 156 9.00 -22.10 -2.04
N LEU A 157 8.48 -21.10 -1.32
CA LEU A 157 8.37 -19.74 -1.82
C LEU A 157 9.65 -18.91 -1.64
N GLY A 158 10.64 -19.40 -0.88
CA GLY A 158 11.83 -18.63 -0.54
C GLY A 158 11.52 -17.39 0.31
N VAL A 159 10.46 -17.43 1.11
CA VAL A 159 10.03 -16.31 1.97
C VAL A 159 10.05 -16.69 3.44
N THR A 160 9.90 -15.70 4.32
CA THR A 160 9.88 -15.98 5.77
C THR A 160 8.57 -16.67 6.20
N PRO A 161 8.60 -17.54 7.23
CA PRO A 161 7.39 -18.14 7.79
C PRO A 161 6.36 -17.09 8.26
N GLN A 162 6.84 -15.94 8.72
CA GLN A 162 5.99 -14.81 9.11
C GLN A 162 5.23 -14.22 7.92
N ALA A 163 5.82 -14.20 6.73
CA ALA A 163 5.13 -13.74 5.53
C ALA A 163 3.99 -14.69 5.16
N VAL A 164 4.27 -16.01 5.11
CA VAL A 164 3.24 -17.03 4.86
C VAL A 164 2.13 -17.00 5.91
N CYS A 165 2.48 -16.83 7.18
CA CYS A 165 1.50 -16.67 8.27
C CYS A 165 0.58 -15.47 8.03
N LYS A 166 1.10 -14.34 7.54
CA LYS A 166 0.26 -13.17 7.21
C LYS A 166 -0.64 -13.43 6.00
N TYR A 167 -0.17 -14.16 4.99
CA TYR A 167 -0.96 -14.56 3.83
C TYR A 167 -2.10 -15.51 4.22
N ALA A 168 -1.77 -16.57 4.96
CA ALA A 168 -2.72 -17.56 5.46
C ALA A 168 -3.74 -16.96 6.46
N LYS A 169 -3.38 -15.87 7.15
CA LYS A 169 -4.31 -15.10 8.00
C LYS A 169 -5.11 -14.04 7.24
N GLY A 170 -4.86 -13.80 5.94
CA GLY A 170 -5.52 -12.75 5.17
C GLY A 170 -5.17 -11.33 5.64
N THR A 171 -4.03 -11.13 6.31
CA THR A 171 -3.59 -9.80 6.78
C THR A 171 -2.66 -9.10 5.79
N SER A 172 -2.20 -9.82 4.76
CA SER A 172 -1.44 -9.28 3.63
C SER A 172 -1.59 -10.15 2.40
N ILE A 173 -1.34 -9.58 1.23
CA ILE A 173 -1.21 -10.28 -0.04
C ILE A 173 0.28 -10.25 -0.46
N PRO A 174 0.83 -11.35 -0.99
CA PRO A 174 2.18 -11.37 -1.54
C PRO A 174 2.32 -10.44 -2.75
N LYS A 175 3.56 -10.06 -3.10
CA LYS A 175 3.82 -9.41 -4.38
C LYS A 175 3.57 -10.38 -5.53
N ASN A 176 3.36 -9.85 -6.75
CA ASN A 176 2.97 -10.67 -7.91
C ASN A 176 3.94 -11.82 -8.21
N ASP A 177 5.25 -11.59 -8.11
CA ASP A 177 6.29 -12.62 -8.27
C ASP A 177 6.10 -13.79 -7.30
N ILE A 178 5.89 -13.48 -6.02
CA ILE A 178 5.65 -14.49 -4.97
C ILE A 178 4.26 -15.13 -5.14
N LEU A 179 3.27 -14.36 -5.56
CA LEU A 179 1.90 -14.83 -5.77
C LEU A 179 1.81 -15.88 -6.88
N THR A 180 2.44 -15.61 -8.04
CA THR A 180 2.48 -16.56 -9.15
C THR A 180 3.18 -17.85 -8.73
N ASN A 181 4.29 -17.74 -7.99
CA ASN A 181 4.95 -18.92 -7.43
C ASN A 181 4.05 -19.67 -6.43
N LEU A 182 3.31 -18.95 -5.59
CA LEU A 182 2.35 -19.52 -4.64
C LEU A 182 1.27 -20.34 -5.32
N PHE A 183 0.67 -19.85 -6.40
CA PHE A 183 -0.33 -20.62 -7.14
C PHE A 183 0.25 -21.88 -7.78
N SER A 184 1.47 -21.79 -8.33
CA SER A 184 2.21 -22.95 -8.85
C SER A 184 2.47 -24.01 -7.78
N VAL A 185 3.01 -23.61 -6.62
CA VAL A 185 3.31 -24.51 -5.49
C VAL A 185 2.05 -25.16 -4.92
N LEU A 186 0.95 -24.42 -4.85
CA LEU A 186 -0.35 -24.93 -4.42
C LEU A 186 -1.08 -25.76 -5.50
N LYS A 187 -0.51 -25.86 -6.70
CA LYS A 187 -1.04 -26.60 -7.86
C LYS A 187 -2.44 -26.16 -8.24
N VAL A 188 -2.63 -24.86 -8.41
CA VAL A 188 -3.90 -24.26 -8.87
C VAL A 188 -3.69 -23.48 -10.16
N SER A 189 -4.74 -23.37 -10.99
CA SER A 189 -4.66 -22.78 -12.33
C SER A 189 -4.81 -21.26 -12.36
N TYR A 190 -4.69 -20.58 -11.22
CA TYR A 190 -4.78 -19.13 -11.12
C TYR A 190 -3.42 -18.48 -11.42
N ASN A 191 -3.45 -17.31 -12.06
CA ASN A 191 -2.27 -16.50 -12.36
C ASN A 191 -2.29 -15.16 -11.59
N THR A 192 -3.48 -14.66 -11.26
CA THR A 192 -3.69 -13.38 -10.57
C THR A 192 -4.63 -13.51 -9.36
N ILE A 193 -4.68 -12.47 -8.52
CA ILE A 193 -5.69 -12.38 -7.45
C ILE A 193 -7.09 -12.22 -8.03
N ASP A 194 -7.20 -11.56 -9.18
CA ASP A 194 -8.49 -11.25 -9.79
C ASP A 194 -9.16 -12.57 -10.25
N ASP A 195 -8.38 -13.53 -10.77
CA ASP A 195 -8.83 -14.88 -11.13
C ASP A 195 -9.44 -15.67 -9.95
N LEU A 196 -9.15 -15.27 -8.70
CA LEU A 196 -9.59 -15.95 -7.48
C LEU A 196 -10.95 -15.42 -6.95
N ILE A 197 -11.41 -14.28 -7.47
CA ILE A 197 -12.58 -13.55 -6.97
C ILE A 197 -13.75 -13.61 -7.97
N GLU A 198 -13.49 -14.02 -9.21
CA GLU A 198 -14.51 -14.43 -10.20
C GLU A 198 -15.30 -15.66 -9.73
#